data_AF-A0A1I5CHT5-F1
#
_entry.id   AF-A0A1I5CHT5-F1
#
_cell.length_a   1.000
_cell.length_b   1.000
_cell.length_c   1.000
_cell.angle_alpha   90.00
_cell.angle_beta   90.00
_cell.angle_gamma   90.00
#
_symmetry.space_group_name_H-M   'P 1'
#
loop_
_entity.id
_entity.type
_entity.pdbx_description
1 polymer ?
#
loop_
_entity_poly.entity_id
_entity_poly.type
_entity_poly.pdbx_seq_one_letter_code
_entity_poly.pdbx_strand_id
1 'polypeptide(L)'
;MDYQIIIVRIFIPLIINLFLMMINRVEKLSLLSEMISFAKNESDLKPIEYNFLLAIARQLDISREDFDYLIEHPINYIHLKSHSERIVQFHRLVLLMNIDEENSPKDKIKLHNYGLRMGLSHESINKVLYLMESFPNKVVPPDVLIDIFKVQYN
;
A
#
# COMPACT_ATOMS: atom_id res chain seq x y z
N MET A 1 3.17 17.25 -16.89
CA MET A 1 2.01 16.35 -16.77
C MET A 1 1.59 16.36 -15.32
N ASP A 2 0.35 16.75 -15.02
CA ASP A 2 -0.12 16.83 -13.64
C ASP A 2 -0.06 15.46 -12.94
N TYR A 3 0.60 15.40 -11.80
CA TYR A 3 0.69 14.21 -10.94
C TYR A 3 -0.70 13.66 -10.60
N GLN A 4 -1.68 14.54 -10.41
CA GLN A 4 -3.09 14.17 -10.22
C GLN A 4 -3.67 13.39 -11.40
N ILE A 5 -3.26 13.66 -12.64
CA ILE A 5 -3.78 12.98 -13.83
C ILE A 5 -3.18 11.58 -13.97
N ILE A 6 -1.91 11.38 -13.60
CA ILE A 6 -1.22 10.08 -13.67
C ILE A 6 -1.75 9.12 -12.58
N ILE A 7 -1.91 9.62 -11.35
CA ILE A 7 -2.50 8.86 -10.22
C ILE A 7 -3.93 8.41 -10.57
N VAL A 8 -4.72 9.27 -11.19
CA VAL A 8 -6.13 8.97 -11.50
C VAL A 8 -6.29 8.08 -12.74
N ARG A 9 -5.47 8.23 -13.78
CA ARG A 9 -5.66 7.49 -15.06
C ARG A 9 -4.93 6.17 -15.19
N ILE A 10 -3.77 6.00 -14.57
CA ILE A 10 -2.93 4.80 -14.74
C ILE A 10 -2.94 3.93 -13.48
N PHE A 11 -2.99 4.58 -12.32
CA PHE A 11 -2.81 3.94 -11.02
C PHE A 11 -4.10 3.35 -10.44
N ILE A 12 -5.19 4.09 -10.52
CA ILE A 12 -6.51 3.64 -10.04
C ILE A 12 -6.96 2.33 -10.71
N PRO A 13 -6.87 2.13 -12.04
CA PRO A 13 -7.30 0.87 -12.68
C PRO A 13 -6.48 -0.37 -12.25
N LEU A 14 -5.20 -0.17 -11.94
CA LEU A 14 -4.27 -1.22 -11.53
C LEU A 14 -4.48 -1.63 -10.06
N ILE A 15 -4.78 -0.64 -9.21
CA ILE A 15 -5.26 -0.86 -7.84
C ILE A 15 -6.61 -1.58 -7.88
N ILE A 16 -7.55 -1.15 -8.75
CA ILE A 16 -8.91 -1.70 -8.89
C ILE A 16 -8.93 -3.19 -9.19
N ASN A 17 -8.14 -3.67 -10.17
CA ASN A 17 -8.16 -5.11 -10.52
C ASN A 17 -7.59 -6.02 -9.43
N LEU A 18 -6.73 -5.47 -8.56
CA LEU A 18 -6.09 -6.19 -7.46
C LEU A 18 -6.88 -6.10 -6.14
N PHE A 19 -7.94 -5.29 -6.11
CA PHE A 19 -8.77 -4.99 -4.94
C PHE A 19 -10.04 -5.82 -4.84
N LEU A 20 -10.54 -6.32 -5.97
CA LEU A 20 -11.89 -6.88 -6.10
C LEU A 20 -12.02 -8.37 -5.76
N MET A 21 -10.93 -9.05 -5.39
CA MET A 21 -11.01 -10.45 -4.98
C MET A 21 -11.48 -10.57 -3.53
N MET A 22 -12.81 -10.62 -3.36
CA MET A 22 -13.57 -11.06 -2.17
C MET A 22 -13.00 -10.65 -0.81
N ILE A 23 -13.24 -9.40 -0.43
CA ILE A 23 -12.88 -8.84 0.87
C ILE A 23 -14.19 -8.47 1.59
N ASN A 24 -14.52 -9.13 2.71
CA ASN A 24 -15.68 -8.76 3.52
C ASN A 24 -15.46 -7.39 4.19
N ARG A 25 -16.51 -6.73 4.72
CA ARG A 25 -16.38 -5.36 5.27
C ARG A 25 -15.26 -5.24 6.32
N VAL A 26 -15.08 -6.25 7.18
CA VAL A 26 -14.02 -6.25 8.20
C VAL A 26 -12.65 -6.26 7.52
N GLU A 27 -12.48 -7.09 6.49
CA GLU A 27 -11.22 -7.14 5.73
C GLU A 27 -10.91 -5.84 5.00
N LYS A 28 -11.92 -5.13 4.51
CA LYS A 28 -11.75 -3.82 3.87
C LYS A 28 -11.29 -2.77 4.88
N LEU A 29 -11.95 -2.70 6.04
CA LEU A 29 -11.62 -1.75 7.12
C LEU A 29 -10.21 -2.00 7.65
N SER A 30 -9.83 -3.26 7.81
CA SER A 30 -8.50 -3.68 8.24
C SER A 30 -7.40 -3.29 7.27
N LEU A 31 -7.61 -3.53 5.98
CA LEU A 31 -6.69 -3.13 4.92
C LEU A 31 -6.47 -1.62 4.93
N LEU A 32 -7.57 -0.86 5.00
CA LEU A 32 -7.51 0.60 5.04
C LEU A 32 -6.85 1.12 6.33
N SER A 33 -7.14 0.50 7.47
CA SER A 33 -6.52 0.79 8.77
C SER A 33 -5.00 0.60 8.75
N GLU A 34 -4.51 -0.47 8.10
CA GLU A 34 -3.08 -0.69 7.93
C GLU A 34 -2.44 0.39 7.05
N MET A 35 -3.09 0.76 5.94
CA MET A 35 -2.61 1.85 5.08
C MET A 35 -2.56 3.19 5.82
N ILE A 36 -3.59 3.52 6.60
CA ILE A 36 -3.62 4.71 7.47
C ILE A 36 -2.48 4.66 8.48
N SER A 37 -2.28 3.53 9.16
CA SER A 37 -1.19 3.34 10.15
C SER A 37 0.19 3.43 9.53
N PHE A 38 0.33 3.04 8.26
CA PHE A 38 1.56 3.18 7.50
C PHE A 38 1.83 4.63 7.08
N ALA A 39 0.83 5.38 6.62
CA ALA A 39 1.02 6.77 6.21
C ALA A 39 1.17 7.71 7.41
N LYS A 40 0.44 7.46 8.50
CA LYS A 40 0.47 8.32 9.69
C LYS A 40 1.87 8.31 10.30
N ASN A 41 2.46 9.49 10.39
CA ASN A 41 3.69 9.77 11.12
C ASN A 41 3.35 10.44 12.46
N GLU A 42 4.36 10.85 13.24
CA GLU A 42 4.15 11.48 14.56
C GLU A 42 3.31 12.77 14.53
N SER A 43 3.17 13.41 13.35
CA SER A 43 2.60 14.76 13.17
C SER A 43 1.39 14.84 12.23
N ASP A 44 0.56 13.78 12.15
CA ASP A 44 -0.62 13.65 11.27
C ASP A 44 -0.36 13.29 9.80
N LEU A 45 -1.45 12.94 9.09
CA LEU A 45 -1.46 12.63 7.66
C LEU A 45 -1.32 13.92 6.83
N LYS A 46 -0.44 13.91 5.83
CA LYS A 46 -0.32 15.02 4.88
C LYS A 46 -1.60 15.10 4.02
N PRO A 47 -1.98 16.29 3.51
CA PRO A 47 -3.17 16.45 2.67
C PRO A 47 -3.20 15.53 1.44
N ILE A 48 -2.04 15.24 0.83
CA ILE A 48 -1.95 14.35 -0.33
C ILE A 48 -2.19 12.89 0.04
N GLU A 49 -1.65 12.44 1.17
CA GLU A 49 -1.86 11.09 1.73
C GLU A 49 -3.33 10.91 2.13
N TYR A 50 -3.91 11.90 2.79
CA TYR A 50 -5.33 11.90 3.17
C TYR A 50 -6.24 11.74 1.94
N ASN A 51 -6.03 12.56 0.90
CA ASN A 51 -6.85 12.51 -0.31
C ASN A 51 -6.70 11.18 -1.05
N PHE A 52 -5.49 10.61 -1.07
CA PHE A 52 -5.27 9.29 -1.63
C PHE A 52 -6.00 8.20 -0.83
N LEU A 53 -5.84 8.16 0.49
CA LEU A 53 -6.48 7.17 1.34
C LEU A 53 -8.01 7.28 1.31
N LEU A 54 -8.55 8.50 1.21
CA LEU A 54 -9.99 8.71 1.03
C LEU A 54 -10.48 8.19 -0.33
N ALA A 55 -9.69 8.33 -1.39
CA ALA A 55 -10.02 7.74 -2.69
C ALA A 55 -10.06 6.20 -2.62
N ILE A 56 -9.12 5.60 -1.88
CA ILE A 56 -9.11 4.15 -1.61
C ILE A 56 -10.33 3.73 -0.77
N ALA A 57 -10.68 4.48 0.27
CA ALA A 57 -11.86 4.23 1.10
C ALA A 57 -13.15 4.19 0.26
N ARG A 58 -13.32 5.17 -0.64
CA ARG A 58 -14.46 5.19 -1.58
C ARG A 58 -14.49 3.98 -2.50
N GLN A 59 -13.33 3.52 -2.98
CA GLN A 59 -13.24 2.31 -3.80
C GLN A 59 -13.54 1.03 -3.02
N LEU A 60 -13.27 1.01 -1.71
CA LEU A 60 -13.66 -0.07 -0.81
C LEU A 60 -15.15 -0.05 -0.46
N ASP A 61 -15.92 0.96 -0.88
CA ASP A 61 -17.27 1.19 -0.37
C ASP A 61 -17.28 1.42 1.15
N ILE A 62 -16.28 2.16 1.63
CA ILE A 62 -16.17 2.65 3.01
C ILE A 62 -16.57 4.12 3.02
N SER A 63 -17.46 4.51 3.93
CA SER A 63 -17.93 5.88 4.02
C SER A 63 -16.81 6.81 4.52
N ARG A 64 -16.99 8.12 4.29
CA ARG A 64 -16.05 9.12 4.81
C ARG A 64 -15.99 9.09 6.33
N GLU A 65 -17.13 8.87 6.97
CA GLU A 65 -17.27 8.80 8.42
C GLU A 65 -16.51 7.59 8.99
N ASP A 66 -16.65 6.42 8.37
CA ASP A 66 -15.88 5.22 8.75
C ASP A 66 -14.37 5.44 8.52
N PHE A 67 -13.99 6.11 7.41
CA PHE A 67 -12.60 6.43 7.13
C PHE A 67 -12.00 7.39 8.16
N ASP A 68 -12.69 8.50 8.45
CA ASP A 68 -12.26 9.49 9.44
C ASP A 68 -12.18 8.82 10.84
N TYR A 69 -13.10 7.93 11.18
CA TYR A 69 -13.04 7.11 12.40
C TYR A 69 -11.78 6.23 12.46
N LEU A 70 -11.38 5.59 11.37
CA LEU A 70 -10.16 4.75 11.32
C LEU A 70 -8.87 5.55 11.52
N ILE A 71 -8.85 6.85 11.21
CA ILE A 71 -7.69 7.73 11.44
C ILE A 71 -7.45 7.95 12.93
N GLU A 72 -8.54 8.06 13.70
CA GLU A 72 -8.52 8.27 15.16
C GLU A 72 -8.42 6.94 15.91
N HIS A 73 -9.06 5.90 15.38
CA HIS A 73 -9.22 4.59 16.01
C HIS A 73 -8.79 3.47 15.04
N PRO A 74 -7.48 3.33 14.79
CA PRO A 74 -6.96 2.29 13.92
C PRO A 74 -7.33 0.92 14.48
N ILE A 75 -7.90 0.07 13.62
CA ILE A 75 -8.26 -1.30 13.95
C ILE A 75 -7.02 -2.17 13.85
N ASN A 76 -6.74 -2.94 14.90
CA ASN A 76 -5.69 -3.95 14.95
C ASN A 76 -6.23 -5.30 14.46
N TYR A 77 -6.30 -5.51 13.15
CA TYR A 77 -6.55 -6.81 12.51
C TYR A 77 -6.23 -6.63 11.00
N ILE A 78 -5.56 -7.51 10.24
CA ILE A 78 -5.97 -8.88 9.83
C ILE A 78 -4.80 -9.77 9.36
N HIS A 79 -4.99 -11.06 9.60
CA HIS A 79 -4.36 -12.19 8.93
C HIS A 79 -4.60 -12.18 7.41
N LEU A 80 -3.68 -11.63 6.63
CA LEU A 80 -3.61 -11.89 5.18
C LEU A 80 -3.37 -13.40 4.99
N LYS A 81 -4.36 -14.11 4.46
CA LYS A 81 -4.43 -15.59 4.52
C LYS A 81 -3.45 -16.22 3.54
N SER A 82 -3.39 -15.68 2.33
CA SER A 82 -2.54 -16.16 1.24
C SER A 82 -1.25 -15.37 1.13
N HIS A 83 -0.24 -15.98 0.52
CA HIS A 83 0.99 -15.26 0.17
C HIS A 83 0.73 -14.15 -0.86
N SER A 84 -0.18 -14.38 -1.82
CA SER A 84 -0.56 -13.39 -2.82
C SER A 84 -1.19 -12.14 -2.20
N GLU A 85 -2.10 -12.27 -1.24
CA GLU A 85 -2.69 -11.12 -0.54
C GLU A 85 -1.64 -10.28 0.18
N ARG A 86 -0.61 -10.91 0.73
CA ARG A 86 0.52 -10.22 1.40
C ARG A 86 1.37 -9.42 0.44
N ILE A 87 1.68 -9.99 -0.73
CA ILE A 87 2.42 -9.29 -1.79
C ILE A 87 1.63 -8.08 -2.27
N VAL A 88 0.33 -8.27 -2.51
CA VAL A 88 -0.58 -7.23 -2.95
C VAL A 88 -0.66 -6.10 -1.92
N GLN A 89 -0.78 -6.43 -0.64
CA GLN A 89 -0.81 -5.42 0.42
C GLN A 89 0.52 -4.67 0.54
N PHE A 90 1.64 -5.38 0.48
CA PHE A 90 2.97 -4.78 0.48
C PHE A 90 3.16 -3.81 -0.70
N HIS A 91 2.66 -4.16 -1.89
CA HIS A 91 2.67 -3.26 -3.04
C HIS A 91 1.91 -1.96 -2.76
N ARG A 92 0.73 -2.03 -2.14
CA ARG A 92 -0.04 -0.82 -1.78
C ARG A 92 0.75 0.09 -0.85
N LEU A 93 1.52 -0.47 0.10
CA LEU A 93 2.39 0.31 0.98
C LEU A 93 3.57 0.94 0.23
N VAL A 94 4.17 0.23 -0.74
CA VAL A 94 5.18 0.81 -1.64
C VAL A 94 4.62 2.00 -2.41
N LEU A 95 3.40 1.88 -2.94
CA LEU A 95 2.75 2.97 -3.67
C LEU A 95 2.47 4.16 -2.76
N LEU A 96 1.91 3.90 -1.56
CA LEU A 96 1.56 4.92 -0.57
C LEU A 96 2.79 5.69 -0.10
N MET A 97 3.90 5.01 0.14
CA MET A 97 5.19 5.64 0.44
C MET A 97 5.56 6.63 -0.67
N ASN A 98 5.50 6.22 -1.93
CA ASN A 98 5.94 7.05 -3.07
C ASN A 98 4.96 8.15 -3.51
N ILE A 99 3.90 8.43 -2.75
CA ILE A 99 2.97 9.54 -3.06
C ILE A 99 3.61 10.90 -2.82
N ASP A 100 4.44 10.99 -1.79
CA ASP A 100 5.27 12.16 -1.53
C ASP A 100 6.70 11.83 -1.96
N GLU A 101 7.32 12.65 -2.81
CA GLU A 101 8.64 12.34 -3.38
C GLU A 101 9.76 12.35 -2.33
N GLU A 102 9.49 12.94 -1.16
CA GLU A 102 10.39 13.13 -0.04
C GLU A 102 10.47 11.92 0.92
N ASN A 103 10.51 10.69 0.38
CA ASN A 103 10.65 9.51 1.23
C ASN A 103 12.02 9.44 1.89
N SER A 104 12.03 9.45 3.22
CA SER A 104 13.23 9.37 4.03
C SER A 104 13.74 7.93 4.15
N PRO A 105 15.01 7.73 4.56
CA PRO A 105 15.49 6.40 4.93
C PRO A 105 14.65 5.70 6.00
N LYS A 106 13.97 6.46 6.87
CA LYS A 106 13.07 5.92 7.90
C LYS A 106 11.85 5.25 7.28
N ASP A 107 11.33 5.79 6.17
CA ASP A 107 10.15 5.23 5.49
C ASP A 107 10.47 3.89 4.82
N LYS A 108 11.69 3.74 4.28
CA LYS A 108 12.17 2.45 3.77
C LYS A 108 12.30 1.40 4.86
N ILE A 109 12.81 1.78 6.04
CA ILE A 109 12.90 0.89 7.22
C ILE A 109 11.49 0.51 7.70
N LYS A 110 10.57 1.49 7.74
CA LYS A 110 9.15 1.27 8.07
C LYS A 110 8.54 0.24 7.11
N LEU A 111 8.66 0.45 5.81
CA LEU A 111 8.14 -0.46 4.77
C LEU A 111 8.76 -1.87 4.88
N HIS A 112 10.07 -1.96 5.11
CA HIS A 112 10.76 -3.23 5.31
C HIS A 112 10.18 -4.02 6.50
N ASN A 113 9.99 -3.35 7.64
CA ASN A 113 9.38 -3.94 8.83
C ASN A 113 7.95 -4.40 8.60
N TYR A 114 7.14 -3.65 7.84
CA TYR A 114 5.79 -4.08 7.46
C TYR A 114 5.83 -5.34 6.59
N GLY A 115 6.73 -5.41 5.60
CA GLY A 115 6.90 -6.61 4.79
C GLY A 115 7.28 -7.84 5.62
N LEU A 116 8.19 -7.69 6.59
CA LEU A 116 8.56 -8.78 7.51
C LEU A 116 7.38 -9.22 8.40
N ARG A 117 6.58 -8.28 8.91
CA ARG A 117 5.39 -8.58 9.72
C ARG A 117 4.32 -9.33 8.94
N MET A 118 4.22 -9.07 7.63
CA MET A 118 3.37 -9.84 6.72
C MET A 118 3.96 -11.24 6.45
N GLY A 119 5.21 -11.52 6.82
CA GLY A 119 5.86 -12.80 6.52
C GLY A 119 6.33 -12.90 5.07
N LEU A 120 6.64 -11.77 4.44
CA LEU A 120 7.40 -11.73 3.20
C LEU A 120 8.89 -11.92 3.51
N SER A 121 9.63 -12.51 2.57
CA SER A 121 11.05 -12.76 2.79
C SER A 121 11.88 -11.47 2.75
N HIS A 122 12.97 -11.46 3.51
CA HIS A 122 13.94 -10.37 3.51
C HIS A 122 14.50 -10.09 2.10
N GLU A 123 14.77 -11.14 1.32
CA GLU A 123 15.32 -11.02 -0.04
C GLU A 123 14.33 -10.32 -0.98
N SER A 124 13.07 -10.75 -1.00
CA SER A 124 12.05 -10.16 -1.88
C SER A 124 11.79 -8.70 -1.52
N ILE A 125 11.70 -8.37 -0.22
CA ILE A 125 11.51 -7.00 0.25
C ILE A 125 12.67 -6.11 -0.23
N ASN A 126 13.92 -6.55 -0.04
CA ASN A 126 15.08 -5.79 -0.47
C ASN A 126 15.14 -5.62 -1.99
N LYS A 127 14.74 -6.64 -2.74
CA LYS A 127 14.69 -6.58 -4.21
C LYS A 127 13.66 -5.54 -4.68
N VAL A 128 12.50 -5.43 -4.02
CA VAL A 128 11.52 -4.36 -4.29
C VAL A 128 12.11 -2.98 -3.97
N LEU A 129 12.70 -2.81 -2.77
CA LEU A 129 13.30 -1.54 -2.34
C LEU A 129 14.47 -1.11 -3.23
N TYR A 130 15.20 -2.07 -3.80
CA TYR A 130 16.27 -1.78 -4.75
C TYR A 130 15.72 -1.39 -6.13
N LEU A 131 14.78 -2.18 -6.66
CA LEU A 131 14.24 -1.97 -8.00
C LEU A 131 13.42 -0.69 -8.10
N MET A 132 12.70 -0.29 -7.04
CA MET A 132 11.92 0.94 -7.05
C MET A 132 12.79 2.18 -7.34
N GLU A 133 14.06 2.21 -6.93
CA GLU A 133 14.97 3.33 -7.24
C GLU A 133 15.27 3.46 -8.74
N SER A 134 15.02 2.40 -9.52
CA SER A 134 15.23 2.39 -10.96
C SER A 134 14.01 2.80 -11.78
N PHE A 135 12.85 3.02 -11.14
CA PHE A 135 11.62 3.41 -11.84
C PHE A 135 11.32 4.92 -11.68
N PRO A 136 10.76 5.56 -12.72
CA PRO A 136 10.21 6.91 -12.59
C PRO A 136 9.20 6.97 -11.43
N ASN A 137 9.32 7.97 -10.57
CA ASN A 137 8.47 8.17 -9.39
C ASN A 137 8.47 6.97 -8.41
N LYS A 138 9.48 6.11 -8.50
CA LYS A 138 9.68 4.91 -7.65
C LYS A 138 8.50 3.91 -7.70
N VAL A 139 7.76 3.92 -8.81
CA VAL A 139 6.60 3.05 -9.00
C VAL A 139 7.03 1.75 -9.65
N VAL A 140 6.95 0.64 -8.90
CA VAL A 140 7.25 -0.69 -9.44
C VAL A 140 6.00 -1.25 -10.15
N PRO A 141 6.11 -1.66 -11.42
CA PRO A 141 5.03 -2.33 -12.15
C PRO A 141 4.61 -3.67 -11.50
N PRO A 142 3.32 -4.06 -11.56
CA PRO A 142 2.83 -5.29 -10.93
C PRO A 142 3.47 -6.58 -11.45
N ASP A 143 3.78 -6.65 -12.75
CA ASP A 143 4.47 -7.77 -13.40
C ASP A 143 5.87 -7.98 -12.80
N VAL A 144 6.60 -6.90 -12.57
CA VAL A 144 7.92 -6.93 -11.92
C VAL A 144 7.80 -7.43 -10.47
N LEU A 145 6.76 -7.03 -9.74
CA LEU A 145 6.52 -7.52 -8.37
C LEU A 145 6.21 -9.01 -8.36
N ILE A 146 5.32 -9.46 -9.24
CA ILE A 146 4.98 -10.87 -9.38
C ILE A 146 6.24 -11.69 -9.63
N ASP A 147 7.16 -11.23 -10.48
CA ASP A 147 8.41 -11.94 -10.77
C ASP A 147 9.37 -11.97 -9.57
N ILE A 148 9.43 -10.91 -8.76
CA ILE A 148 10.23 -10.89 -7.52
C ILE A 148 9.76 -11.95 -6.52
N PHE A 149 8.44 -12.16 -6.41
CA PHE A 149 7.87 -13.07 -5.42
C PHE A 149 7.63 -14.49 -5.95
N LYS A 150 7.61 -14.71 -7.28
CA LYS A 150 7.54 -16.06 -7.89
C LYS A 150 8.79 -16.90 -7.64
N VAL A 151 9.96 -16.28 -7.53
CA VAL A 151 11.25 -16.99 -7.34
C VAL A 151 11.28 -17.81 -6.03
N GLN A 152 10.37 -17.55 -5.09
CA GLN A 152 10.31 -18.24 -3.79
C GLN A 152 9.60 -19.60 -3.81
N TYR A 153 9.03 -20.00 -4.95
CA TYR A 153 8.28 -21.25 -5.10
C TYR A 153 8.97 -22.30 -6.01
N ASN A 154 10.21 -22.03 -6.43
CA ASN A 154 11.03 -22.96 -7.22
C ASN A 154 12.09 -23.65 -6.35
#